data_AF-A0A6A8LTD1-F1
#
_entry.id   AF-A0A6A8LTD1-F1
#
_cell.length_a   1.000
_cell.length_b   1.000
_cell.length_c   1.000
_cell.angle_alpha   90.00
_cell.angle_beta   90.00
_cell.angle_gamma   90.00
#
_symmetry.space_group_name_H-M   'P 1'
#
loop_
_entity.id
_entity.type
_entity.pdbx_description
1 polymer ?
#
loop_
_entity_poly.entity_id
_entity_poly.type
_entity_poly.pdbx_seq_one_letter_code
_entity_poly.pdbx_strand_id
1 'polypeptide(L)'
;MEIDGVLYIPNFSNERQQEEFKEIFARSLNLDKVDKKDWKINVNTYKSVYSVELLYDSKAIGLWIVFDMPFQKMDLELLKNLNEKA
;
A
#
# COMPACT_ATOMS: atom_id res chain seq x y z
N MET A 1 -2.24 14.28 11.15
CA MET A 1 -1.71 12.91 11.21
C MET A 1 -0.27 12.99 10.78
N GLU A 2 0.63 12.32 11.50
CA GLU A 2 2.03 12.24 11.08
C GLU A 2 2.16 11.25 9.92
N ILE A 3 3.22 11.38 9.12
CA ILE A 3 3.52 10.45 8.03
C ILE A 3 4.24 9.26 8.66
N ASP A 4 3.65 8.07 8.59
CA ASP A 4 4.22 6.84 9.15
C ASP A 4 5.40 6.32 8.34
N GLY A 5 5.48 6.70 7.06
CA GLY A 5 6.63 6.37 6.24
C GLY A 5 6.54 6.80 4.79
N VAL A 6 7.60 6.45 4.07
CA VAL A 6 7.74 6.68 2.64
C VAL A 6 7.93 5.34 1.94
N LEU A 7 7.20 5.12 0.85
CA LEU A 7 7.28 3.93 0.00
C LEU A 7 7.76 4.33 -1.39
N TYR A 8 8.55 3.45 -2.00
CA TYR A 8 9.02 3.59 -3.36
C TYR A 8 8.51 2.39 -4.14
N ILE A 9 7.49 2.60 -4.98
CA ILE A 9 6.79 1.50 -5.64
C ILE A 9 6.84 1.73 -7.16
N PRO A 10 7.40 0.78 -7.94
CA PRO A 10 7.45 0.90 -9.39
C PRO A 10 6.04 0.85 -10.02
N ASN A 11 5.80 1.70 -11.01
CA ASN A 11 4.54 1.77 -11.76
C ASN A 11 3.29 1.90 -10.86
N PHE A 12 3.40 2.61 -9.73
CA PHE A 12 2.28 2.78 -8.81
C PHE A 12 1.15 3.63 -9.41
N SER A 13 1.42 4.41 -10.47
CA SER A 13 0.40 5.08 -11.26
C SER A 13 -0.56 4.12 -11.98
N ASN A 14 -0.22 2.85 -12.13
CA ASN A 14 -1.08 1.85 -12.75
C ASN A 14 -2.14 1.34 -11.74
N GLU A 15 -3.43 1.50 -12.05
CA GLU A 15 -4.53 1.09 -11.15
C GLU A 15 -4.46 -0.39 -10.76
N ARG A 16 -4.09 -1.28 -11.69
CA ARG A 16 -3.94 -2.71 -11.39
C ARG A 16 -2.81 -2.94 -10.38
N GLN A 17 -1.70 -2.20 -10.47
CA GLN A 17 -0.63 -2.26 -9.47
C GLN A 17 -1.07 -1.73 -8.11
N GLN A 18 -1.93 -0.70 -8.08
CA GLN A 18 -2.49 -0.21 -6.81
C GLN A 18 -3.39 -1.25 -6.14
N GLU A 19 -4.22 -1.96 -6.90
CA GLU A 19 -5.04 -3.04 -6.36
C GLU A 19 -4.18 -4.22 -5.87
N GLU A 20 -3.19 -4.65 -6.66
CA GLU A 20 -2.22 -5.69 -6.24
C GLU A 20 -1.46 -5.26 -4.97
N PHE A 21 -1.06 -3.99 -4.88
CA PHE A 21 -0.44 -3.43 -3.68
C PHE A 21 -1.39 -3.47 -2.47
N LYS A 22 -2.65 -3.03 -2.61
CA LYS A 22 -3.63 -3.07 -1.52
C LYS A 22 -3.79 -4.48 -0.97
N GLU A 23 -3.86 -5.48 -1.85
CA GLU A 23 -3.95 -6.88 -1.43
C GLU A 23 -2.72 -7.35 -0.66
N ILE A 24 -1.51 -7.03 -1.13
CA ILE A 24 -0.26 -7.42 -0.49
C ILE A 24 -0.10 -6.71 0.86
N PHE A 25 -0.36 -5.41 0.90
CA PHE A 25 -0.25 -4.58 2.09
C PHE A 25 -1.25 -5.00 3.17
N ALA A 26 -2.48 -5.32 2.77
CA ALA A 26 -3.48 -5.92 3.63
C ALA A 26 -2.97 -7.23 4.27
N ARG A 27 -2.41 -8.14 3.45
CA ARG A 27 -1.85 -9.41 3.94
C ARG A 27 -0.68 -9.21 4.90
N SER A 28 0.23 -8.26 4.64
CA SER A 28 1.36 -8.00 5.56
C SER A 28 0.91 -7.49 6.93
N LEU A 29 -0.28 -6.92 7.02
CA LEU A 29 -0.89 -6.46 8.27
C LEU A 29 -1.80 -7.51 8.92
N ASN A 30 -1.84 -8.75 8.40
CA ASN A 30 -2.80 -9.79 8.77
C ASN A 30 -4.27 -9.34 8.65
N LEU A 31 -4.54 -8.41 7.72
CA LEU A 31 -5.88 -7.95 7.38
C LEU A 31 -6.35 -8.76 6.17
N ASP A 32 -6.86 -9.98 6.40
CA ASP A 32 -7.30 -10.84 5.30
C ASP A 32 -8.39 -10.17 4.44
N LYS A 33 -8.03 -9.84 3.18
CA LYS A 33 -8.83 -9.17 2.13
C LYS A 33 -9.54 -7.89 2.62
N VAL A 34 -8.96 -6.73 2.32
CA VAL A 34 -9.50 -5.43 2.77
C VAL A 34 -10.57 -4.91 1.81
N ASP A 35 -11.82 -5.08 2.22
CA ASP A 35 -12.95 -4.15 2.06
C ASP A 35 -14.04 -4.54 3.08
N LYS A 36 -13.65 -4.61 4.37
CA LYS A 36 -14.56 -4.94 5.49
C LYS A 36 -15.10 -3.64 6.07
N LYS A 37 -16.30 -3.67 6.70
CA LYS A 37 -16.94 -2.47 7.28
C LYS A 37 -15.98 -1.59 8.09
N ASP A 38 -15.04 -2.22 8.78
CA ASP A 38 -14.15 -1.52 9.70
C ASP A 38 -12.78 -1.17 9.12
N TRP A 39 -12.27 -1.85 8.07
CA TRP A 39 -10.91 -1.61 7.55
C TRP A 39 -10.94 -1.21 6.08
N LYS A 40 -10.21 -0.14 5.73
CA LYS A 40 -10.09 0.35 4.33
C LYS A 40 -8.66 0.80 4.03
N ILE A 41 -8.20 0.55 2.81
CA ILE A 41 -6.95 1.11 2.27
C ILE A 41 -7.31 2.04 1.12
N ASN A 42 -7.11 3.34 1.33
CA ASN A 42 -7.34 4.35 0.30
C ASN A 42 -6.01 4.73 -0.35
N VAL A 43 -6.04 4.86 -1.68
CA VAL A 43 -4.94 5.46 -2.44
C VAL A 43 -5.42 6.81 -2.93
N ASN A 44 -4.82 7.87 -2.40
CA ASN A 44 -5.09 9.23 -2.81
C ASN A 44 -3.94 9.73 -3.70
N THR A 45 -4.25 10.66 -4.60
CA THR A 45 -3.24 11.30 -5.44
C THR A 45 -3.32 12.81 -5.26
N TYR A 46 -2.20 13.44 -4.93
CA TYR A 46 -2.09 14.89 -4.87
C TYR A 46 -0.97 15.36 -5.79
N LYS A 47 -1.33 16.06 -6.87
CA LYS A 47 -0.43 16.42 -7.98
C LYS A 47 0.22 15.18 -8.60
N SER A 48 1.48 14.91 -8.25
CA SER A 48 2.28 13.79 -8.76
C SER A 48 2.77 12.87 -7.64
N VAL A 49 2.23 13.03 -6.44
CA VAL A 49 2.59 12.23 -5.26
C VAL A 49 1.37 11.43 -4.85
N TYR A 50 1.56 10.15 -4.62
CA TYR A 50 0.53 9.26 -4.12
C TYR A 50 0.62 9.18 -2.60
N SER A 51 -0.50 8.95 -1.95
CA SER A 51 -0.54 8.61 -0.53
C SER A 51 -1.44 7.41 -0.29
N VAL A 52 -1.00 6.52 0.59
CA VAL A 52 -1.77 5.36 1.04
C VAL A 52 -2.24 5.65 2.45
N GLU A 53 -3.56 5.61 2.65
CA GLU A 53 -4.19 5.77 3.96
C GLU A 53 -4.79 4.44 4.40
N LEU A 54 -4.40 3.98 5.59
CA LEU A 54 -5.07 2.87 6.27
C LEU A 54 -6.10 3.46 7.23
N LEU A 55 -7.36 3.08 7.04
CA LEU A 55 -8.47 3.50 7.87
C LEU A 55 -8.99 2.34 8.71
N TYR A 56 -9.28 2.62 9.99
CA TYR A 56 -10.10 1.78 10.86
C TYR A 56 -11.33 2.57 11.35
N ASP A 57 -12.54 2.07 11.11
CA ASP A 57 -13.81 2.74 11.44
C ASP A 57 -13.86 4.19 10.90
N SER A 58 -13.46 4.35 9.63
CA SER A 58 -13.33 5.64 8.93
C SER A 58 -12.33 6.64 9.54
N LYS A 59 -11.55 6.23 10.54
CA LYS A 59 -10.45 7.03 11.10
C LYS A 59 -9.15 6.59 10.46
N ALA A 60 -8.36 7.54 9.96
CA ALA A 60 -7.03 7.23 9.50
C ALA A 60 -6.12 6.86 10.68
N ILE A 61 -5.46 5.72 10.56
CA ILE A 61 -4.56 5.12 11.56
C ILE A 61 -3.18 4.84 10.97
N GLY A 62 -3.00 5.08 9.67
CA GLY A 62 -1.71 5.02 8.99
C GLY A 62 -1.73 5.86 7.71
N LEU A 63 -0.63 6.54 7.42
CA LEU A 63 -0.42 7.38 6.25
C LEU A 63 1.00 7.18 5.70
N TRP A 64 1.11 6.69 4.46
CA TRP A 64 2.36 6.56 3.74
C TRP A 64 2.37 7.43 2.50
N ILE A 65 3.50 8.08 2.22
CA ILE A 65 3.73 8.77 0.95
C ILE A 65 4.37 7.77 -0.03
N VAL A 66 3.83 7.68 -1.24
CA VAL A 66 4.33 6.77 -2.27
C VAL A 66 4.92 7.58 -3.42
N PHE A 67 6.20 7.32 -3.70
CA PHE A 67 6.88 7.81 -4.89
C PHE A 67 6.79 6.74 -5.97
N ASP A 68 6.12 7.08 -7.07
CA ASP A 68 6.08 6.23 -8.26
C ASP A 68 7.44 6.28 -8.95
N MET A 69 8.10 5.13 -9.01
CA MET A 69 9.38 5.01 -9.70
C MET A 69 9.17 4.45 -11.12
N PRO A 70 9.85 5.01 -12.13
CA PRO A 70 9.84 4.43 -13.47
C PRO A 70 10.34 2.98 -13.41
N PHE A 71 9.65 2.10 -14.15
CA PHE A 71 9.75 0.64 -14.07
C PHE A 71 11.17 0.10 -13.83
N GLN A 72 11.36 -0.52 -12.66
CA GLN A 72 12.28 -1.64 -12.48
C GLN A 72 11.39 -2.86 -12.19
N LYS A 73 11.57 -3.95 -12.94
CA LYS A 73 10.78 -5.17 -12.78
C LYS A 73 10.99 -5.71 -11.36
N MET A 74 10.06 -5.41 -10.46
CA MET A 74 10.12 -5.81 -9.06
C MET A 74 9.86 -7.32 -8.98
N ASP A 75 10.80 -8.06 -8.42
CA ASP A 75 10.65 -9.50 -8.23
C ASP A 75 9.72 -9.78 -7.05
N LEU A 76 8.45 -10.07 -7.35
CA LEU A 76 7.41 -10.34 -6.36
C LEU A 76 7.69 -11.60 -5.52
N GLU A 77 8.62 -12.48 -5.93
CA GLU A 77 9.05 -13.61 -5.11
C GLU A 77 9.89 -13.16 -3.90
N LEU A 78 10.62 -12.05 -4.01
CA LEU A 78 11.41 -11.51 -2.90
C LEU A 78 10.52 -11.00 -1.75
N LEU A 79 9.35 -10.42 -2.07
CA LEU A 79 8.44 -9.88 -1.06
C LEU A 79 7.68 -10.99 -0.32
N LYS A 80 7.34 -12.10 -0.99
CA LYS A 80 6.71 -13.26 -0.33
C LYS A 80 7.62 -13.88 0.73
N ASN A 81 8.92 -13.98 0.44
CA ASN A 81 9.91 -14.56 1.35
C ASN A 81 10.19 -13.72 2.60
N LEU A 82 9.89 -12.42 2.59
CA LEU A 82 10.09 -11.54 3.75
C LEU A 82 9.00 -11.74 4.82
N ASN A 83 7.77 -12.11 4.42
CA ASN A 83 6.68 -12.39 5.35
C ASN A 83 6.73 -13.80 5.96
N GLU A 84 7.43 -14.75 5.34
CA GLU A 84 7.56 -16.12 5.88
C GLU A 84 8.71 -16.27 6.90
N LYS A 85 9.55 -15.24 7.07
CA LYS A 85 10.71 -15.26 7.98
C LYS A 85 10.56 -14.40 9.25
N ALA A 86 9.39 -13.83 9.50
CA ALA A 86 9.04 -13.11 10.73
C ALA A 86 8.11 -13.96 11.60
#